data_AF-A0A8C8UJC7-F1
#
_entry.id   AF-A0A8C8UJC7-F1
#
_cell.length_a   1.000
_cell.length_b   1.000
_cell.length_c   1.000
_cell.angle_alpha   90.00
_cell.angle_beta   90.00
_cell.angle_gamma   90.00
#
_symmetry.space_group_name_H-M   'P 1'
#
loop_
_entity.id
_entity.type
_entity.pdbx_description
1 polymer ?
#
loop_
_entity_poly.entity_id
_entity_poly.type
_entity_poly.pdbx_seq_one_letter_code
_entity_poly.pdbx_strand_id
1 'polypeptide(L)'
;MYYVLQFLKEDLPKVVEQGIPGVSRAAIHFSKQRAMGKFKCLVEGDSLWAVMATHGIEGTQHTSRNTYEVEKTLGIEASWTTIINKIQYMMVNHGMSIDMRHVMLLSDLMTYNGEVLGITRFGLMEERVLMLASFETTADHLFDAAYLAERLRAYSWVQPLSTTLPVSMCGAL
;
A
#
# COMPACT_ATOMS: atom_id res chain seq x y z
N MET A 1 -16.78 29.49 -34.63
CA MET A 1 -16.61 30.26 -33.39
C MET A 1 -17.61 29.86 -32.29
N TYR A 2 -18.88 29.60 -32.61
CA TYR A 2 -19.91 29.19 -31.62
C TYR A 2 -19.60 27.92 -30.81
N TYR A 3 -19.03 26.89 -31.43
CA TYR A 3 -18.69 25.63 -30.74
C TYR A 3 -17.69 25.79 -29.59
N VAL A 4 -16.70 26.69 -29.74
CA VAL A 4 -15.70 26.95 -28.71
C VAL A 4 -16.31 27.66 -27.50
N LEU A 5 -17.24 28.59 -27.74
CA LEU A 5 -17.97 29.27 -26.67
C LEU A 5 -18.91 28.33 -25.91
N GLN A 6 -19.54 27.37 -26.60
CA GLN A 6 -20.38 26.37 -25.95
C GLN A 6 -19.56 25.40 -25.08
N PHE A 7 -18.40 24.97 -25.59
CA PHE A 7 -17.43 24.16 -24.84
C PHE A 7 -16.94 24.89 -23.58
N LEU A 8 -16.49 26.15 -23.74
CA LEU A 8 -16.03 26.95 -22.60
C LEU A 8 -17.14 27.21 -21.58
N LYS A 9 -18.39 27.43 -22.01
CA LYS A 9 -19.52 27.61 -21.09
C LYS A 9 -19.77 26.37 -20.22
N GLU A 10 -19.54 25.17 -20.75
CA GLU A 10 -19.69 23.91 -20.02
C GLU A 10 -18.51 23.62 -19.08
N ASP A 11 -17.30 24.06 -19.43
CA ASP A 11 -16.09 23.77 -18.67
C ASP A 11 -15.67 24.85 -17.67
N LEU A 12 -16.03 26.12 -17.90
CA LEU A 12 -15.74 27.21 -16.94
C LEU A 12 -16.20 26.89 -15.51
N PRO A 13 -17.41 26.33 -15.27
CA PRO A 13 -17.87 26.02 -13.93
C PRO A 13 -17.09 24.90 -13.23
N LYS A 14 -16.32 24.10 -13.97
CA LYS A 14 -15.54 22.98 -13.43
C LYS A 14 -14.14 23.39 -12.99
N VAL A 15 -13.72 24.61 -13.31
CA VAL A 15 -12.39 25.10 -12.94
C VAL A 15 -12.33 25.32 -11.44
N VAL A 16 -11.31 24.75 -10.80
CA VAL A 16 -11.04 24.92 -9.36
C VAL A 16 -10.40 26.28 -9.15
N GLU A 17 -11.14 27.25 -8.58
CA GLU A 17 -10.61 28.59 -8.32
C GLU A 17 -9.70 28.65 -7.08
N GLN A 18 -10.00 27.87 -6.04
CA GLN A 18 -9.18 27.77 -4.83
C GLN A 18 -9.31 26.40 -4.18
N GLY A 19 -8.17 25.82 -3.78
CA GLY A 19 -8.11 24.55 -3.07
C GLY A 19 -6.97 23.67 -3.53
N ILE A 20 -6.89 22.47 -2.97
CA ILE A 20 -5.92 21.46 -3.38
C ILE A 20 -6.58 20.58 -4.45
N PRO A 21 -6.00 20.48 -5.66
CA PRO A 21 -6.50 19.55 -6.67
C PRO A 21 -6.33 18.10 -6.16
N GLY A 22 -7.39 17.29 -6.26
CA GLY A 22 -7.38 15.90 -5.76
C GLY A 22 -8.01 15.70 -4.38
N VAL A 23 -8.43 16.79 -3.70
CA VAL A 23 -9.27 16.71 -2.50
C VAL A 23 -10.74 16.86 -2.88
N SER A 24 -11.57 15.87 -2.55
CA SER A 24 -13.00 15.86 -2.87
C SER A 24 -13.83 16.57 -1.79
N ARG A 25 -13.54 16.32 -0.52
CA ARG A 25 -14.23 16.95 0.62
C ARG A 25 -13.38 16.96 1.88
N ALA A 26 -13.67 17.90 2.77
CA ALA A 26 -13.12 17.94 4.12
C ALA A 26 -14.27 18.04 5.14
N ALA A 27 -14.19 17.24 6.20
CA ALA A 27 -15.17 17.20 7.27
C ALA A 27 -14.50 17.48 8.61
N ILE A 28 -15.11 18.32 9.44
CA ILE A 28 -14.59 18.67 10.76
C ILE A 28 -15.22 17.78 11.81
N HIS A 29 -14.40 17.04 12.54
CA HIS A 29 -14.80 16.21 13.66
C HIS A 29 -14.39 16.84 14.99
N PHE A 30 -15.37 17.00 15.88
CA PHE A 30 -15.18 17.60 17.20
C PHE A 30 -14.83 16.51 18.23
N SER A 31 -13.60 16.50 18.72
CA SER A 31 -13.22 15.57 19.80
C SER A 31 -13.51 16.20 21.17
N LYS A 32 -14.39 15.57 21.94
CA LYS A 32 -14.77 15.99 23.31
C LYS A 32 -13.78 15.54 24.40
N GLN A 33 -12.69 14.87 24.04
CA GLN A 33 -11.82 14.17 25.01
C GLN A 33 -10.83 15.06 25.81
N ARG A 34 -10.74 16.38 25.56
CA ARG A 34 -9.89 17.30 26.35
C ARG A 34 -10.66 18.56 26.75
N ALA A 35 -10.30 19.12 27.91
CA ALA A 35 -10.83 20.39 28.44
C ALA A 35 -10.65 21.57 27.48
N MET A 36 -9.66 21.52 26.59
CA MET A 36 -9.60 22.30 25.36
C MET A 36 -10.01 21.41 24.19
N GLY A 37 -11.23 21.61 23.67
CA GLY A 37 -11.76 20.84 22.55
C GLY A 37 -10.83 20.93 21.34
N LYS A 38 -10.36 19.79 20.82
CA LYS A 38 -9.56 19.74 19.61
C LYS A 38 -10.45 19.41 18.40
N PHE A 39 -10.33 20.21 17.34
CA PHE A 39 -10.94 19.93 16.05
C PHE A 39 -10.02 19.01 15.25
N LYS A 40 -10.54 17.91 14.73
CA LYS A 40 -9.84 17.04 13.78
C LYS A 40 -10.45 17.27 12.40
N CYS A 41 -9.63 17.63 11.41
CA CYS A 41 -10.07 17.70 10.03
C CYS A 41 -9.87 16.33 9.37
N LEU A 42 -10.93 15.77 8.81
CA LEU A 42 -10.92 14.55 8.02
C LEU A 42 -11.00 14.95 6.56
N VAL A 43 -9.93 14.72 5.82
CA VAL A 43 -9.85 15.04 4.39
C VAL A 43 -10.04 13.77 3.59
N GLU A 44 -10.88 13.85 2.56
CA GLU A 44 -11.04 12.80 1.55
C GLU A 44 -10.40 13.27 0.25
N GLY A 45 -9.35 12.59 -0.15
CA GLY A 45 -8.54 12.92 -1.31
C GLY A 45 -7.20 12.21 -1.27
N ASP A 46 -6.45 12.35 -2.37
CA ASP A 46 -5.20 11.64 -2.61
C ASP A 46 -4.01 12.61 -2.73
N SER A 47 -3.90 13.56 -1.80
CA SER A 47 -2.80 14.54 -1.78
C SER A 47 -2.34 14.93 -0.38
N LEU A 48 -1.76 13.97 0.35
CA LEU A 48 -1.18 14.11 1.69
C LEU A 48 -0.13 15.22 1.74
N TRP A 49 0.77 15.29 0.76
CA TRP A 49 1.84 16.29 0.73
C TRP A 49 1.29 17.73 0.73
N ALA A 50 0.33 18.02 -0.15
CA ALA A 50 -0.27 19.33 -0.25
C ALA A 50 -1.08 19.70 1.01
N VAL A 51 -1.78 18.73 1.59
CA VAL A 51 -2.53 18.93 2.84
C VAL A 51 -1.57 19.23 3.99
N MET A 52 -0.46 18.48 4.12
CA MET A 52 0.55 18.72 5.16
C MET A 52 1.25 20.07 5.03
N ALA A 53 1.42 20.58 3.80
CA ALA A 53 2.06 21.87 3.53
C ALA A 53 1.14 23.08 3.75
N THR A 54 -0.16 22.87 3.99
CA THR A 54 -1.13 23.95 4.14
C THR A 54 -0.95 24.66 5.49
N HIS A 55 -1.00 26.00 5.48
CA HIS A 55 -0.85 26.79 6.70
C HIS A 55 -2.00 26.52 7.69
N GLY A 56 -1.66 26.38 8.98
CA GLY A 56 -2.62 26.08 10.05
C GLY A 56 -2.90 24.59 10.27
N ILE A 57 -2.27 23.71 9.48
CA ILE A 57 -2.39 22.25 9.57
C ILE A 57 -1.13 21.69 10.28
N GLU A 58 -1.30 20.78 11.24
CA GLU A 58 -0.19 20.19 12.01
C GLU A 58 0.40 18.97 11.30
N GLY A 59 1.34 19.22 10.38
CA GLY A 59 2.05 18.22 9.56
C GLY A 59 2.55 16.97 10.30
N THR A 60 3.02 17.12 11.54
CA THR A 60 3.68 16.05 12.32
C THR A 60 2.74 14.95 12.79
N GLN A 61 1.44 15.23 12.94
CA GLN A 61 0.44 14.28 13.43
C GLN A 61 -0.51 13.78 12.32
N HIS A 62 -0.24 14.14 11.06
CA HIS A 62 -1.07 13.69 9.94
C HIS A 62 -0.77 12.25 9.54
N THR A 63 -1.84 11.53 9.24
CA THR A 63 -1.80 10.14 8.79
C THR A 63 -2.71 10.00 7.57
N SER A 64 -2.28 9.21 6.58
CA SER A 64 -3.11 8.85 5.42
C SER A 64 -3.50 7.37 5.51
N ARG A 65 -4.57 7.01 4.82
CA ARG A 65 -4.99 5.62 4.65
C ARG A 65 -4.29 4.95 3.47
N ASN A 66 -3.77 5.74 2.53
CA ASN A 66 -3.13 5.24 1.33
C ASN A 66 -1.63 5.04 1.60
N THR A 67 -1.19 3.79 1.64
CA THR A 67 0.21 3.43 1.94
C THR A 67 1.17 3.86 0.84
N TYR A 68 0.75 3.85 -0.42
CA TYR A 68 1.57 4.29 -1.55
C TYR A 68 1.87 5.80 -1.48
N GLU A 69 0.88 6.57 -1.03
CA GLU A 69 1.06 8.01 -0.83
C GLU A 69 1.97 8.32 0.37
N VAL A 70 1.83 7.56 1.47
CA VAL A 70 2.71 7.66 2.63
C VAL A 70 4.15 7.33 2.25
N GLU A 71 4.36 6.31 1.43
CA GLU A 71 5.69 5.90 0.95
C GLU A 71 6.34 7.05 0.18
N LYS A 72 5.59 7.64 -0.76
CA LYS A 72 6.08 8.73 -1.60
C LYS A 72 6.41 10.01 -0.82
N THR A 73 5.74 10.25 0.31
CA THR A 73 5.85 11.52 1.05
C THR A 73 6.72 11.42 2.31
N LEU A 74 6.64 10.32 3.04
CA LEU A 74 7.30 10.09 4.32
C LEU A 74 8.35 8.96 4.26
N GLY A 75 8.32 8.12 3.23
CA GLY A 75 9.26 7.02 3.03
C GLY A 75 8.75 5.66 3.51
N ILE A 76 9.60 4.63 3.32
CA ILE A 76 9.22 3.22 3.49
C ILE A 76 8.89 2.85 4.95
N GLU A 77 9.63 3.39 5.93
CA GLU A 77 9.41 3.14 7.37
C GLU A 77 8.07 3.70 7.87
N ALA A 78 7.65 4.84 7.33
CA ALA A 78 6.35 5.43 7.64
C ALA A 78 5.22 4.57 7.07
N SER A 79 5.40 4.02 5.86
CA SER A 79 4.45 3.07 5.27
C SER A 79 4.36 1.78 6.06
N TRP A 80 5.49 1.21 6.48
CA TRP A 80 5.53 0.02 7.33
C TRP A 80 4.70 0.21 8.61
N THR A 81 4.93 1.32 9.32
CA THR A 81 4.17 1.67 10.54
C THR A 81 2.69 1.87 10.24
N THR A 82 2.36 2.47 9.09
CA THR A 82 0.97 2.69 8.66
C THR A 82 0.24 1.39 8.38
N ILE A 83 0.89 0.41 7.73
CA ILE A 83 0.33 -0.91 7.45
C ILE A 83 -0.04 -1.61 8.77
N ILE A 84 0.89 -1.65 9.73
CA ILE A 84 0.66 -2.28 11.04
C ILE A 84 -0.54 -1.66 11.75
N ASN A 85 -0.53 -0.33 11.90
CA ASN A 85 -1.59 0.39 12.58
C ASN A 85 -2.95 0.18 11.90
N LYS A 86 -2.97 0.09 10.57
CA LYS A 86 -4.22 -0.05 9.82
C LYS A 86 -4.81 -1.44 9.94
N ILE A 87 -3.99 -2.48 9.81
CA ILE A 87 -4.44 -3.87 9.97
C ILE A 87 -4.94 -4.07 11.39
N GLN A 88 -4.20 -3.61 12.40
CA GLN A 88 -4.64 -3.69 13.80
C GLN A 88 -5.98 -2.95 14.01
N TYR A 89 -6.11 -1.74 13.48
CA TYR A 89 -7.35 -0.96 13.58
C TYR A 89 -8.55 -1.70 12.96
N MET A 90 -8.38 -2.30 11.78
CA MET A 90 -9.43 -3.07 11.12
C MET A 90 -9.81 -4.32 11.92
N MET A 91 -8.82 -5.09 12.40
CA MET A 91 -9.08 -6.31 13.16
C MET A 91 -9.84 -6.03 14.45
N VAL A 92 -9.43 -5.00 15.20
CA VAL A 92 -10.10 -4.57 16.43
C VAL A 92 -11.53 -4.12 16.14
N ASN A 93 -11.77 -3.36 15.07
CA ASN A 93 -13.11 -2.94 14.67
C ASN A 93 -14.04 -4.12 14.32
N HIS A 94 -13.48 -5.23 13.82
CA HIS A 94 -14.21 -6.46 13.55
C HIS A 94 -14.28 -7.42 14.76
N GLY A 95 -13.75 -7.03 15.92
CA GLY A 95 -13.75 -7.86 17.13
C GLY A 95 -12.75 -9.03 17.09
N MET A 96 -11.79 -9.01 16.16
CA MET A 96 -10.72 -9.99 16.05
C MET A 96 -9.48 -9.49 16.77
N SER A 97 -8.82 -10.40 17.50
CA SER A 97 -7.53 -10.12 18.15
C SER A 97 -6.45 -10.93 17.46
N ILE A 98 -5.41 -10.24 16.96
CA ILE A 98 -4.23 -10.84 16.35
C ILE A 98 -3.02 -10.27 17.08
N ASP A 99 -2.05 -11.12 17.42
CA ASP A 99 -0.78 -10.65 17.98
C ASP A 99 -0.05 -9.74 16.98
N MET A 100 0.51 -8.64 17.49
CA MET A 100 1.24 -7.64 16.71
C MET A 100 2.38 -8.27 15.92
N ARG A 101 3.01 -9.33 16.45
CA ARG A 101 4.14 -10.03 15.80
C ARG A 101 3.80 -10.58 14.43
N HIS A 102 2.57 -11.09 14.22
CA HIS A 102 2.14 -11.58 12.91
C HIS A 102 2.01 -10.44 11.89
N VAL A 103 1.46 -9.30 12.34
CA VAL A 103 1.27 -8.12 11.48
C VAL A 103 2.60 -7.45 11.17
N MET A 104 3.55 -7.45 12.12
CA MET A 104 4.92 -6.97 11.90
C MET A 104 5.61 -7.79 10.82
N LEU A 105 5.60 -9.12 10.92
CA LEU A 105 6.20 -9.99 9.90
C LEU A 105 5.58 -9.77 8.51
N LEU A 106 4.26 -9.62 8.44
CA LEU A 106 3.56 -9.30 7.20
C LEU A 106 4.03 -7.95 6.63
N SER A 107 4.19 -6.94 7.49
CA SER A 107 4.61 -5.61 7.06
C SER A 107 6.07 -5.62 6.59
N ASP A 108 6.95 -6.35 7.28
CA ASP A 108 8.34 -6.56 6.87
C ASP A 108 8.41 -7.21 5.48
N LEU A 109 7.61 -8.25 5.24
CA LEU A 109 7.52 -8.92 3.93
C LEU A 109 7.06 -7.97 2.82
N MET A 110 6.21 -7.00 3.13
CA MET A 110 5.74 -6.03 2.14
C MET A 110 6.74 -4.90 1.85
N THR A 111 7.71 -4.64 2.74
CA THR A 111 8.57 -3.45 2.64
C THR A 111 10.08 -3.73 2.57
N TYR A 112 10.52 -4.99 2.69
CA TYR A 112 11.97 -5.32 2.74
C TYR A 112 12.75 -4.91 1.49
N ASN A 113 12.08 -4.82 0.34
CA ASN A 113 12.68 -4.43 -0.95
C ASN A 113 12.89 -2.92 -1.11
N GLY A 114 12.47 -2.10 -0.13
CA GLY A 114 12.58 -0.65 -0.20
C GLY A 114 11.40 0.04 -0.90
N GLU A 115 10.44 -0.72 -1.42
CA GLU A 115 9.16 -0.26 -1.95
C GLU A 115 8.01 -1.06 -1.32
N VAL A 116 6.79 -0.50 -1.29
CA VAL A 116 5.62 -1.23 -0.76
C VAL A 116 5.07 -2.19 -1.83
N LEU A 117 5.39 -3.48 -1.68
CA LEU A 117 4.90 -4.54 -2.56
C LEU A 117 3.63 -5.18 -1.99
N GLY A 118 2.60 -5.31 -2.83
CA GLY A 118 1.38 -6.03 -2.48
C GLY A 118 1.55 -7.54 -2.62
N ILE A 119 0.77 -8.32 -1.85
CA ILE A 119 0.70 -9.79 -2.00
C ILE A 119 -0.16 -10.13 -3.24
N THR A 120 0.37 -9.81 -4.40
CA THR A 120 -0.22 -10.10 -5.70
C THR A 120 0.86 -10.69 -6.60
N ARG A 121 0.48 -11.31 -7.72
CA ARG A 121 1.44 -11.87 -8.68
C ARG A 121 2.57 -10.88 -9.00
N PHE A 122 2.27 -9.60 -9.19
CA PHE A 122 3.24 -8.56 -9.52
C PHE A 122 4.20 -8.22 -8.37
N GLY A 123 3.72 -8.21 -7.13
CA GLY A 123 4.57 -7.96 -5.96
C GLY A 123 5.40 -9.17 -5.52
N LEU A 124 5.03 -10.37 -5.97
CA LEU A 124 5.75 -11.62 -5.71
C LEU A 124 6.70 -12.03 -6.85
N MET A 125 6.75 -11.28 -7.96
CA MET A 125 7.49 -11.69 -9.18
C MET A 125 9.00 -11.77 -9.04
N GLU A 126 9.57 -11.22 -7.96
CA GLU A 126 10.99 -11.41 -7.68
C GLU A 126 11.29 -12.78 -7.05
N GLU A 127 10.25 -13.51 -6.60
CA GLU A 127 10.44 -14.81 -5.99
C GLU A 127 10.44 -15.92 -7.05
N ARG A 128 11.65 -16.43 -7.36
CA ARG A 128 11.94 -17.72 -8.03
C ARG A 128 10.85 -18.24 -8.97
N VAL A 129 11.12 -18.24 -10.29
CA VAL A 129 10.29 -18.80 -11.39
C VAL A 129 9.39 -19.98 -11.02
N LEU A 130 9.92 -21.01 -10.35
CA LEU A 130 9.12 -22.20 -10.05
C LEU A 130 8.06 -22.00 -8.94
N MET A 131 8.28 -21.05 -8.04
CA MET A 131 7.24 -20.63 -7.10
C MET A 131 6.12 -19.89 -7.85
N LEU A 132 6.48 -18.95 -8.73
CA LEU A 132 5.53 -18.20 -9.55
C LEU A 132 4.69 -19.12 -10.42
N ALA A 133 5.35 -20.05 -11.12
CA ALA A 133 4.67 -21.07 -11.92
C ALA A 133 3.69 -21.91 -11.09
N SER A 134 3.94 -22.11 -9.80
CA SER A 134 3.02 -22.87 -8.93
C SER A 134 1.86 -22.02 -8.39
N PHE A 135 1.96 -20.69 -8.42
CA PHE A 135 0.93 -19.77 -7.93
C PHE A 135 -0.09 -19.43 -9.02
N GLU A 136 0.36 -18.87 -10.15
CA GLU A 136 -0.47 -18.51 -11.30
C GLU A 136 0.33 -18.57 -12.62
N THR A 137 -0.36 -18.77 -13.76
CA THR A 137 0.22 -18.71 -15.13
C THR A 137 1.53 -19.51 -15.34
N THR A 138 1.46 -20.84 -15.16
CA THR A 138 2.59 -21.79 -15.31
C THR A 138 3.38 -21.67 -16.61
N ALA A 139 2.69 -21.58 -17.75
CA ALA A 139 3.32 -21.69 -19.07
C ALA A 139 4.21 -20.48 -19.38
N ASP A 140 3.68 -19.27 -19.19
CA ASP A 140 4.38 -18.03 -19.51
C ASP A 140 5.68 -17.91 -18.71
N HIS A 141 5.63 -18.16 -17.40
CA HIS A 141 6.81 -18.11 -16.53
C HIS A 141 7.87 -19.15 -16.90
N LEU A 142 7.47 -20.35 -17.31
CA LEU A 142 8.42 -21.39 -17.70
C LEU A 142 9.05 -21.11 -19.07
N PHE A 143 8.28 -20.59 -20.02
CA PHE A 143 8.80 -20.20 -21.34
C PHE A 143 9.76 -19.01 -21.23
N ASP A 144 9.43 -17.99 -20.44
CA ASP A 144 10.30 -16.84 -20.22
C ASP A 144 11.62 -17.25 -19.56
N ALA A 145 11.56 -18.10 -18.53
CA ALA A 145 12.76 -18.61 -17.87
C ALA A 145 13.61 -19.51 -18.78
N ALA A 146 12.98 -20.33 -19.63
CA ALA A 146 13.68 -21.13 -20.63
C ALA A 146 14.35 -20.25 -21.69
N TYR A 147 13.69 -19.18 -22.13
CA TYR A 147 14.24 -18.22 -23.07
C TYR A 147 15.43 -17.46 -22.48
N LEU A 148 15.35 -17.03 -21.22
CA LEU A 148 16.41 -16.34 -20.49
C LEU A 148 17.52 -17.29 -19.97
N ALA A 149 17.38 -18.60 -20.18
CA ALA A 149 18.26 -19.65 -19.64
C ALA A 149 18.51 -19.53 -18.13
N GLU A 150 17.47 -19.16 -17.37
CA GLU A 150 17.58 -18.98 -15.92
C GLU A 150 17.77 -20.31 -15.19
N ARG A 151 18.72 -20.33 -14.24
CA ARG A 151 18.96 -21.51 -13.41
C ARG A 151 17.93 -21.59 -12.29
N LEU A 152 17.04 -22.55 -12.40
CA LEU A 152 16.01 -22.81 -11.39
C LEU A 152 16.63 -23.40 -10.10
N ARG A 153 16.57 -22.64 -8.99
CA ARG A 153 17.06 -23.09 -7.67
C ARG A 153 15.94 -23.72 -6.84
N ALA A 154 16.05 -25.00 -6.54
CA ALA A 154 15.05 -25.85 -5.88
C ALA A 154 14.77 -25.58 -4.37
N TYR A 155 15.26 -24.49 -3.78
CA TYR A 155 15.17 -24.26 -2.31
C TYR A 155 13.86 -23.63 -1.80
N SER A 156 12.78 -23.55 -2.59
CA SER A 156 11.49 -23.04 -2.09
C SER A 156 10.65 -24.16 -1.50
N TRP A 157 9.98 -23.92 -0.36
CA TRP A 157 9.10 -24.87 0.34
C TRP A 157 8.01 -25.49 -0.52
N VAL A 158 7.60 -24.80 -1.58
CA VAL A 158 6.57 -25.24 -2.52
C VAL A 158 7.07 -26.38 -3.41
N GLN A 159 8.39 -26.46 -3.63
CA GLN A 159 8.99 -27.35 -4.63
C GLN A 159 9.22 -28.80 -4.19
N PRO A 160 9.71 -29.10 -2.96
CA PRO A 160 10.03 -30.46 -2.57
C PRO A 160 8.80 -31.40 -2.57
N LEU A 161 7.58 -30.85 -2.49
CA LEU A 161 6.35 -31.63 -2.66
C LEU A 161 6.24 -32.23 -4.08
N SER A 162 6.74 -31.53 -5.10
CA SER A 162 6.73 -31.99 -6.50
C SER A 162 7.93 -32.87 -6.86
N THR A 163 9.09 -32.64 -6.23
CA THR A 163 10.36 -33.30 -6.58
C THR A 163 10.73 -34.44 -5.62
N THR A 164 9.87 -34.75 -4.64
CA THR A 164 10.11 -35.75 -3.58
C THR A 164 11.37 -35.50 -2.73
N LEU A 165 11.93 -34.30 -2.81
CA LEU A 165 13.06 -33.89 -1.98
C LEU A 165 12.59 -33.58 -0.55
N PRO A 166 13.45 -33.76 0.46
CA PRO A 166 13.12 -33.37 1.83
C PRO A 166 12.93 -31.86 1.92
N VAL A 167 11.80 -31.44 2.49
CA VAL A 167 11.48 -30.05 2.81
C VAL A 167 12.32 -29.64 4.02
N SER A 168 13.32 -28.78 3.86
CA SER A 168 14.20 -28.32 4.96
C SER A 168 13.54 -27.39 6.02
N MET A 169 12.24 -27.54 6.39
CA MET A 169 11.47 -26.53 7.18
C MET A 169 12.09 -26.13 8.52
N CYS A 170 13.00 -26.96 9.04
CA CYS A 170 13.54 -26.81 10.38
C CYS A 170 14.98 -27.36 10.45
N GLY A 171 15.90 -26.74 9.70
CA GLY A 171 17.27 -27.24 9.58
C GLY A 171 18.32 -26.13 9.43
N ALA A 172 18.38 -25.22 10.39
CA ALA A 172 19.52 -24.32 10.59
C ALA A 172 19.55 -23.86 12.07
N LEU A 173 19.96 -24.77 12.94
CA LEU A 173 20.70 -24.44 14.17
C LEU A 173 22.08 -25.09 14.03
#